data_AF-A0A7H4NYC5-F1
#
_entry.id   AF-A0A7H4NYC5-F1
#
_cell.length_a   1.000
_cell.length_b   1.000
_cell.length_c   1.000
_cell.angle_alpha   90.00
_cell.angle_beta   90.00
_cell.angle_gamma   90.00
#
_symmetry.space_group_name_H-M   'P 1'
#
loop_
_entity.id
_entity.type
_entity.pdbx_description
1 polymer ?
#
loop_
_entity_poly.entity_id
_entity_poly.type
_entity_poly.pdbx_seq_one_letter_code
_entity_poly.pdbx_strand_id
1 'polypeptide(L)'
;MTHLSRISAINWNKIEDDKDLEVWNRLTSNFWLPEKVPLSNDIPAWQTLTPAEQQLTIRVFTGLTLLDTIQNTVGAPALMADALTPHEEAVLSNVSFMEAVHARSYSSIFSTLCQTKDVDAAYAWSEQNAPLQRKAQLMLEYYQADEPLKKKIASVFLESFLFYSGFWLPMYFSSRGK
;
A
#
# COMPACT_ATOMS: atom_id res chain seq x y z
N MET A 1 18.00 -3.05 -19.72
CA MET A 1 18.04 -1.58 -19.51
C MET A 1 18.03 -0.93 -20.88
N THR A 2 16.89 -0.43 -21.31
CA THR A 2 16.80 0.47 -22.47
C THR A 2 17.48 1.79 -22.08
N HIS A 3 18.60 2.10 -22.72
CA HIS A 3 19.25 3.40 -22.58
C HIS A 3 18.28 4.49 -23.03
N LEU A 4 17.97 5.45 -22.16
CA LEU A 4 17.19 6.63 -22.51
C LEU A 4 17.97 7.41 -23.59
N SER A 5 17.44 7.43 -24.81
CA SER A 5 18.07 8.16 -25.93
C SER A 5 17.86 9.67 -25.81
N ARG A 6 16.79 10.11 -25.13
CA ARG A 6 16.49 11.50 -24.77
C ARG A 6 15.38 11.57 -23.71
N ILE A 7 15.56 12.40 -22.69
CA ILE A 7 14.52 12.77 -21.70
C ILE A 7 14.11 14.22 -21.96
N SER A 8 12.83 14.52 -21.93
CA SER A 8 12.29 15.88 -22.07
C SER A 8 11.88 16.45 -20.71
N ALA A 9 12.07 17.75 -20.51
CA ALA A 9 11.56 18.42 -19.32
C ALA A 9 10.03 18.47 -19.33
N ILE A 10 9.40 18.08 -18.22
CA ILE A 10 7.96 18.15 -18.03
C ILE A 10 7.48 19.62 -17.97
N ASN A 11 6.35 19.93 -18.62
CA ASN A 11 5.75 21.25 -18.59
C ASN A 11 4.33 21.20 -18.03
N TRP A 12 4.16 21.57 -16.76
CA TRP A 12 2.85 21.62 -16.09
C TRP A 12 1.92 22.74 -16.57
N ASN A 13 2.39 23.63 -17.45
CA ASN A 13 1.54 24.62 -18.12
C ASN A 13 1.00 24.13 -19.48
N LYS A 14 1.39 22.91 -19.90
CA LYS A 14 0.91 22.24 -21.12
C LYS A 14 0.56 20.80 -20.77
N ILE A 15 -0.64 20.62 -20.23
CA ILE A 15 -1.16 19.32 -19.81
C ILE A 15 -1.69 18.55 -21.02
N GLU A 16 -1.38 17.25 -21.08
CA GLU A 16 -1.83 16.35 -22.14
C GLU A 16 -3.17 15.68 -21.79
N ASP A 17 -3.38 15.32 -20.52
CA ASP A 17 -4.64 14.84 -19.97
C ASP A 17 -4.98 15.59 -18.66
N ASP A 18 -6.14 16.26 -18.61
CA ASP A 18 -6.59 17.02 -17.44
C ASP A 18 -6.69 16.16 -16.17
N LYS A 19 -6.83 14.83 -16.31
CA LYS A 19 -6.89 13.91 -15.18
C LYS A 19 -5.58 13.88 -14.40
N ASP A 20 -4.43 14.03 -15.06
CA ASP A 20 -3.12 14.01 -14.41
C ASP A 20 -3.01 15.13 -13.37
N LEU A 21 -3.43 16.35 -13.73
CA LEU A 21 -3.41 17.50 -12.83
C LEU A 21 -4.44 17.37 -11.70
N GLU A 22 -5.65 16.89 -12.00
CA GLU A 22 -6.67 16.64 -10.98
C GLU A 22 -6.18 15.63 -9.93
N VAL A 23 -5.64 14.50 -10.38
CA VAL A 23 -5.17 13.42 -9.50
C VAL A 23 -3.95 13.87 -8.71
N TRP A 24 -2.98 14.53 -9.35
CA TRP A 24 -1.83 15.12 -8.66
C TRP A 24 -2.26 16.02 -7.50
N ASN A 25 -3.16 16.97 -7.76
CA ASN A 25 -3.64 17.90 -6.75
C ASN A 25 -4.36 17.18 -5.60
N ARG A 26 -5.17 16.15 -5.90
CA ARG A 26 -5.88 15.38 -4.88
C ARG A 26 -4.95 14.55 -4.01
N LEU A 27 -4.01 13.82 -4.62
CA LEU A 27 -3.07 12.98 -3.86
C LEU A 27 -2.14 13.83 -2.98
N THR A 28 -1.58 14.91 -3.53
CA THR A 28 -0.68 15.79 -2.77
C THR A 28 -1.39 16.57 -1.67
N SER A 29 -2.64 17.01 -1.88
CA SER A 29 -3.43 17.68 -0.84
C SER A 29 -3.79 16.74 0.31
N ASN A 30 -3.92 15.44 0.04
CA ASN A 30 -4.23 14.41 1.03
C ASN A 30 -2.99 13.80 1.68
N PHE A 31 -1.80 14.38 1.48
CA PHE A 31 -0.57 13.89 2.10
C PHE A 31 -0.70 13.81 3.63
N TRP A 32 -0.36 12.64 4.17
CA TRP A 32 -0.40 12.37 5.60
C TRP A 32 0.83 11.58 6.04
N LEU A 33 1.08 11.62 7.35
CA LEU A 33 2.12 10.84 8.01
C LEU A 33 1.51 10.17 9.24
N PRO A 34 1.90 8.94 9.60
CA PRO A 34 1.29 8.20 10.69
C PRO A 34 1.45 8.89 12.04
N GLU A 35 2.50 9.70 12.24
CA GLU A 35 2.72 10.50 13.45
C GLU A 35 1.59 11.51 13.75
N LYS A 36 0.78 11.87 12.75
CA LYS A 36 -0.34 12.79 12.93
C LYS A 36 -1.54 12.13 13.62
N VAL A 37 -1.57 10.81 13.76
CA VAL A 37 -2.67 10.05 14.36
C VAL A 37 -2.27 9.61 15.78
N PRO A 38 -3.00 10.00 16.85
CA PRO A 38 -2.65 9.69 18.23
C PRO A 38 -3.04 8.25 18.62
N LEU A 39 -2.30 7.26 18.13
CA LEU A 39 -2.57 5.83 18.32
C LEU A 39 -2.56 5.37 19.79
N SER A 40 -1.92 6.11 20.69
CA SER A 40 -1.89 5.79 22.12
C SER A 40 -3.27 5.80 22.77
N ASN A 41 -4.23 6.52 22.18
CA ASN A 41 -5.60 6.60 22.68
C ASN A 41 -6.35 5.26 22.52
N ASP A 42 -5.88 4.37 21.64
CA ASP A 42 -6.52 3.08 21.36
C ASP A 42 -6.01 1.95 22.27
N ILE A 43 -4.99 2.21 23.11
CA ILE A 43 -4.44 1.23 24.06
C ILE A 43 -5.53 0.59 24.95
N PRO A 44 -6.46 1.36 25.56
CA PRO A 44 -7.52 0.75 26.36
C PRO A 44 -8.43 -0.17 25.55
N ALA A 45 -8.83 0.24 24.34
CA ALA A 45 -9.67 -0.57 23.45
C ALA A 45 -8.95 -1.85 23.03
N TRP A 46 -7.67 -1.75 22.67
CA TRP A 46 -6.79 -2.88 22.34
C TRP A 46 -6.71 -3.91 23.46
N GLN A 47 -6.61 -3.46 24.72
CA GLN A 47 -6.58 -4.35 25.89
C GLN A 47 -7.89 -5.09 26.15
N THR A 48 -9.02 -4.62 25.58
CA THR A 48 -10.31 -5.33 25.67
C THR A 48 -10.44 -6.48 24.69
N LEU A 49 -9.55 -6.58 23.70
CA LEU A 49 -9.58 -7.64 22.71
C LEU A 49 -9.07 -8.95 23.31
N THR A 50 -9.67 -10.05 22.89
CA THR A 50 -9.16 -11.38 23.22
C THR A 50 -7.78 -11.60 22.57
N PRO A 51 -6.94 -12.50 23.10
CA PRO A 51 -5.65 -12.82 22.48
C PRO A 51 -5.77 -13.24 21.01
N ALA A 52 -6.86 -13.92 20.63
CA ALA A 52 -7.13 -14.32 19.26
C ALA A 52 -7.46 -13.12 18.35
N GLU A 53 -8.25 -12.15 18.83
CA GLU A 53 -8.56 -10.91 18.10
C GLU A 53 -7.32 -10.04 17.92
N GLN A 54 -6.47 -9.93 18.95
CA GLN A 54 -5.19 -9.23 18.86
C GLN A 54 -4.29 -9.89 17.81
N GLN A 55 -4.10 -11.22 17.89
CA GLN A 55 -3.29 -11.95 16.91
C GLN A 55 -3.84 -11.81 15.49
N LEU A 56 -5.16 -11.90 15.31
CA LEU A 56 -5.81 -11.70 14.02
C LEU A 56 -5.51 -10.31 13.48
N THR A 57 -5.64 -9.27 14.30
CA THR A 57 -5.39 -7.88 13.92
C THR A 57 -3.96 -7.67 13.46
N ILE A 58 -2.99 -8.17 14.23
CA ILE A 58 -1.57 -8.06 13.87
C ILE A 58 -1.31 -8.76 12.54
N ARG A 59 -1.78 -9.99 12.35
CA ARG A 59 -1.59 -10.75 11.10
C ARG A 59 -2.26 -10.08 9.89
N VAL A 60 -3.44 -9.49 10.06
CA VAL A 60 -4.11 -8.73 9.00
C VAL A 60 -3.24 -7.54 8.58
N PHE A 61 -2.76 -6.73 9.53
CA PHE A 61 -1.90 -5.60 9.22
C PHE A 61 -0.55 -6.01 8.62
N THR A 62 0.08 -7.09 9.08
CA THR A 62 1.30 -7.63 8.46
C THR A 62 1.04 -8.07 7.02
N GLY A 63 -0.11 -8.70 6.76
CA GLY A 63 -0.51 -9.08 5.40
C GLY A 63 -0.70 -7.88 4.47
N LEU A 64 -1.30 -6.79 4.97
CA LEU A 64 -1.44 -5.54 4.21
C LEU A 64 -0.08 -4.88 3.98
N THR A 65 0.79 -4.88 4.99
CA THR A 65 2.16 -4.36 4.88
C THR A 65 2.93 -5.01 3.73
N LEU A 66 2.79 -6.33 3.53
CA LEU A 66 3.40 -7.03 2.40
C LEU A 66 2.88 -6.50 1.05
N LEU A 67 1.58 -6.27 0.93
CA LEU A 67 0.97 -5.79 -0.31
C LEU A 67 1.38 -4.34 -0.62
N ASP A 68 1.37 -3.45 0.37
CA ASP A 68 1.88 -2.07 0.24
C ASP A 68 3.37 -2.06 -0.15
N THR A 69 4.16 -2.98 0.43
CA THR A 69 5.58 -3.12 0.08
C THR A 69 5.77 -3.54 -1.38
N ILE A 70 4.99 -4.50 -1.87
CA ILE A 70 5.03 -4.92 -3.29
C ILE A 70 4.64 -3.76 -4.19
N GLN A 71 3.61 -3.01 -3.83
CA GLN A 71 3.14 -1.91 -4.65
C GLN A 71 4.13 -0.74 -4.70
N ASN A 72 4.73 -0.39 -3.56
CA ASN A 72 5.80 0.60 -3.47
C ASN A 72 7.00 0.21 -4.37
N THR A 73 7.51 -1.01 -4.18
CA THR A 73 8.83 -1.41 -4.67
C THR A 73 8.81 -1.93 -6.11
N VAL A 74 7.69 -2.50 -6.55
CA VAL A 74 7.55 -3.15 -7.86
C VAL A 74 6.35 -2.60 -8.62
N GLY A 75 5.18 -2.55 -8.00
CA GLY A 75 3.91 -2.25 -8.70
C GLY A 75 3.87 -0.88 -9.35
N ALA A 76 3.87 0.19 -8.56
CA ALA A 76 3.83 1.55 -9.09
C ALA A 76 5.02 1.85 -10.03
N PRO A 77 6.28 1.46 -9.73
CA PRO A 77 7.39 1.58 -10.67
C PRO A 77 7.17 0.85 -12.00
N ALA A 78 6.59 -0.36 -11.98
CA ALA A 78 6.30 -1.10 -13.22
C ALA A 78 5.22 -0.42 -14.07
N LEU A 79 4.27 0.28 -13.44
CA LEU A 79 3.24 1.05 -14.14
C LEU A 79 3.80 2.32 -14.77
N MET A 80 4.80 2.98 -14.16
CA MET A 80 5.43 4.19 -14.71
C MET A 80 6.02 3.95 -16.10
N ALA A 81 6.59 2.77 -16.35
CA ALA A 81 7.15 2.41 -17.66
C ALA A 81 6.10 2.37 -18.79
N ASP A 82 4.83 2.25 -18.43
CA ASP A 82 3.69 2.15 -19.34
C ASP A 82 2.77 3.39 -19.25
N ALA A 83 3.27 4.51 -18.71
CA ALA A 83 2.55 5.78 -18.64
C ALA A 83 2.37 6.40 -20.03
N LEU A 84 1.26 7.10 -20.24
CA LEU A 84 0.92 7.75 -21.50
C LEU A 84 1.44 9.19 -21.57
N THR A 85 1.55 9.85 -20.42
CA THR A 85 2.01 11.24 -20.32
C THR A 85 3.18 11.31 -19.32
N PRO A 86 4.09 12.29 -19.46
CA PRO A 86 5.13 12.53 -18.44
C PRO A 86 4.53 12.98 -17.10
N HIS A 87 3.32 13.56 -17.10
CA HIS A 87 2.61 13.97 -15.89
C HIS A 87 2.07 12.75 -15.11
N GLU A 88 1.60 11.71 -15.80
CA GLU A 88 1.21 10.44 -15.19
C GLU A 88 2.39 9.76 -14.47
N GLU A 89 3.61 9.78 -15.05
CA GLU A 89 4.82 9.29 -14.37
C GLU A 89 5.07 10.03 -13.04
N ALA A 90 4.88 11.35 -13.02
CA ALA A 90 5.00 12.14 -11.80
C ALA A 90 3.92 11.76 -10.77
N VAL A 91 2.67 11.58 -11.19
CA VAL A 91 1.58 11.09 -10.33
C VAL A 91 1.91 9.72 -9.73
N LEU A 92 2.35 8.77 -10.56
CA LEU A 92 2.71 7.43 -10.10
C LEU A 92 3.90 7.45 -9.13
N SER A 93 4.84 8.39 -9.27
CA SER A 93 5.93 8.56 -8.30
C SER A 93 5.42 8.98 -6.91
N ASN A 94 4.39 9.82 -6.87
CA ASN A 94 3.70 10.15 -5.62
C ASN A 94 2.97 8.94 -5.04
N VAL A 95 2.28 8.15 -5.88
CA VAL A 95 1.64 6.89 -5.47
C VAL A 95 2.66 5.95 -4.84
N SER A 96 3.78 5.67 -5.52
CA SER A 96 4.86 4.81 -5.00
C SER A 96 5.36 5.28 -3.62
N PHE A 97 5.58 6.59 -3.45
CA PHE A 97 5.95 7.14 -2.16
C PHE A 97 4.87 6.94 -1.09
N MET A 98 3.60 7.17 -1.41
CA MET A 98 2.49 6.98 -0.47
C MET A 98 2.32 5.52 -0.05
N GLU A 99 2.59 4.54 -0.91
CA GLU A 99 2.62 3.12 -0.51
C GLU A 99 3.70 2.83 0.54
N ALA A 100 4.84 3.55 0.49
CA ALA A 100 5.85 3.47 1.54
C ALA A 100 5.32 4.02 2.88
N VAL A 101 4.55 5.10 2.82
CA VAL A 101 3.91 5.70 3.99
C VAL A 101 2.86 4.73 4.57
N HIS A 102 2.07 4.07 3.71
CA HIS A 102 1.10 3.04 4.11
C HIS A 102 1.80 1.88 4.83
N ALA A 103 2.81 1.27 4.21
CA ALA A 103 3.59 0.18 4.81
C ALA A 103 4.20 0.59 6.16
N ARG A 104 4.75 1.81 6.25
CA ARG A 104 5.32 2.35 7.50
C ARG A 104 4.27 2.55 8.58
N SER A 105 3.04 2.91 8.22
CA SER A 105 1.98 3.22 9.18
C SER A 105 1.60 2.02 10.05
N TYR A 106 1.62 0.78 9.52
CA TYR A 106 1.37 -0.42 10.32
C TYR A 106 2.46 -0.61 11.37
N SER A 107 3.73 -0.31 11.06
CA SER A 107 4.81 -0.35 12.05
C SER A 107 4.60 0.67 13.17
N SER A 108 4.04 1.85 12.88
CA SER A 108 3.64 2.81 13.92
C SER A 108 2.55 2.23 14.83
N ILE A 109 1.55 1.53 14.28
CA ILE A 109 0.52 0.80 15.03
C ILE A 109 1.16 -0.26 15.93
N PHE A 110 2.02 -1.12 15.36
CA PHE A 110 2.68 -2.19 16.09
C PHE A 110 3.53 -1.67 17.25
N SER A 111 4.31 -0.61 17.01
CA SER A 111 5.16 0.00 18.05
C SER A 111 4.36 0.61 19.21
N THR A 112 3.09 0.97 18.98
CA THR A 112 2.23 1.60 19.98
C THR A 112 1.40 0.57 20.75
N LEU A 113 0.83 -0.42 20.07
CA LEU A 113 -0.17 -1.33 20.65
C LEU A 113 0.36 -2.72 20.99
N CYS A 114 1.40 -3.19 20.30
CA CYS A 114 1.78 -4.60 20.30
C CYS A 114 3.09 -4.87 21.05
N GLN A 115 3.28 -6.11 21.51
CA GLN A 115 4.58 -6.57 21.99
C GLN A 115 5.43 -7.04 20.81
N THR A 116 6.73 -6.76 20.83
CA THR A 116 7.68 -7.15 19.77
C THR A 116 7.58 -8.64 19.41
N LYS A 117 7.44 -9.52 20.40
CA LYS A 117 7.31 -10.97 20.19
C LYS A 117 6.11 -11.36 19.29
N ASP A 118 5.00 -10.64 19.42
CA ASP A 118 3.76 -10.97 18.71
C ASP A 118 3.83 -10.45 17.27
N VAL A 119 4.51 -9.31 17.09
CA VAL A 119 4.84 -8.73 15.79
C VAL A 119 5.80 -9.66 15.04
N ASP A 120 6.92 -10.06 15.66
CA ASP A 120 7.90 -10.98 15.05
C ASP A 120 7.25 -12.30 14.63
N ALA A 121 6.36 -12.85 15.46
CA ALA A 121 5.60 -14.06 15.13
C ALA A 121 4.64 -13.85 13.95
N ALA A 122 4.05 -12.66 13.80
CA ALA A 122 3.21 -12.33 12.66
C ALA A 122 4.01 -12.16 11.36
N TYR A 123 5.20 -11.54 11.41
CA TYR A 123 6.10 -11.46 10.26
C TYR A 123 6.62 -12.84 9.85
N ALA A 124 7.04 -13.69 10.79
CA ALA A 124 7.40 -15.07 10.48
C ALA A 124 6.23 -15.86 9.86
N TRP A 125 5.01 -15.61 10.34
CA TRP A 125 3.81 -16.18 9.74
C TRP A 125 3.55 -15.67 8.33
N SER A 126 3.77 -14.38 8.03
CA SER A 126 3.48 -13.83 6.69
C SER A 126 4.37 -14.46 5.62
N GLU A 127 5.62 -14.77 5.96
CA GLU A 127 6.57 -15.46 5.07
C GLU A 127 6.14 -16.90 4.74
N GLN A 128 5.41 -17.56 5.65
CA GLN A 128 5.02 -18.96 5.52
C GLN A 128 3.55 -19.16 5.13
N ASN A 129 2.74 -18.09 5.16
CA ASN A 129 1.32 -18.17 4.86
C ASN A 129 1.10 -18.38 3.36
N ALA A 130 0.79 -19.62 2.97
CA ALA A 130 0.66 -19.99 1.56
C ALA A 130 -0.35 -19.14 0.77
N PRO A 131 -1.56 -18.81 1.27
CA PRO A 131 -2.47 -17.91 0.54
C PRO A 131 -1.92 -16.48 0.37
N LEU A 132 -1.25 -15.92 1.37
CA LEU A 132 -0.64 -14.60 1.31
C LEU A 132 0.55 -14.55 0.33
N GLN A 133 1.43 -15.54 0.40
CA GLN A 133 2.55 -15.65 -0.54
C GLN A 133 2.05 -15.92 -1.97
N ARG A 134 0.97 -16.70 -2.13
CA ARG A 134 0.39 -16.95 -3.46
C ARG A 134 -0.17 -15.67 -4.09
N LYS A 135 -0.88 -14.82 -3.34
CA LYS A 135 -1.36 -13.54 -3.89
C LYS A 135 -0.18 -12.61 -4.23
N ALA A 136 0.85 -12.55 -3.38
CA ALA A 136 2.05 -11.76 -3.64
C ALA A 136 2.76 -12.20 -4.92
N GLN A 137 2.97 -13.51 -5.07
CA GLN A 137 3.57 -14.10 -6.26
C GLN A 137 2.80 -13.75 -7.54
N LEU A 138 1.47 -13.87 -7.51
CA LEU A 138 0.62 -13.53 -8.66
C LEU A 138 0.79 -12.06 -9.09
N MET A 139 0.84 -11.13 -8.13
CA MET A 139 1.05 -9.71 -8.45
C MET A 139 2.42 -9.47 -9.08
N LEU A 140 3.47 -10.09 -8.52
CA LEU A 140 4.82 -9.99 -9.06
C LEU A 140 4.92 -10.57 -10.49
N GLU A 141 4.28 -11.71 -10.75
CA GLU A 141 4.21 -12.32 -12.08
C GLU A 141 3.59 -11.36 -13.10
N TYR A 142 2.46 -10.72 -12.77
CA TYR A 142 1.83 -9.75 -13.68
C TYR A 142 2.66 -8.48 -13.86
N TYR A 143 3.25 -7.92 -12.80
CA TYR A 143 4.08 -6.71 -12.88
C TYR A 143 5.36 -6.89 -13.69
N GLN A 144 5.94 -8.10 -13.68
CA GLN A 144 7.15 -8.43 -14.43
C GLN A 144 6.86 -8.84 -15.89
N ALA A 145 5.62 -9.21 -16.21
CA ALA A 145 5.23 -9.60 -17.57
C ALA A 145 5.23 -8.40 -18.53
N ASP A 146 5.56 -8.64 -19.79
CA ASP A 146 5.51 -7.62 -20.86
C ASP A 146 4.08 -7.46 -21.41
N GLU A 147 3.12 -7.23 -20.52
CA GLU A 147 1.69 -7.07 -20.84
C GLU A 147 1.10 -5.83 -20.10
N PRO A 148 1.30 -4.61 -20.63
CA PRO A 148 1.00 -3.35 -19.92
C PRO A 148 -0.43 -3.24 -19.37
N LEU A 149 -1.42 -3.69 -20.14
CA LEU A 149 -2.83 -3.65 -19.71
C LEU A 149 -3.12 -4.64 -18.59
N LYS A 150 -2.47 -5.82 -18.59
CA LYS A 150 -2.65 -6.80 -17.51
C LYS A 150 -1.97 -6.34 -16.22
N LYS A 151 -0.84 -5.62 -16.29
CA LYS A 151 -0.26 -4.96 -15.11
C LYS A 151 -1.25 -4.00 -14.46
N LYS A 152 -1.88 -3.13 -15.27
CA LYS A 152 -2.89 -2.17 -14.80
C LYS A 152 -4.10 -2.90 -14.17
N ILE A 153 -4.60 -3.97 -14.79
CA ILE A 153 -5.68 -4.80 -14.21
C ILE A 153 -5.27 -5.43 -12.88
N ALA A 154 -4.08 -6.04 -12.80
CA ALA A 154 -3.57 -6.65 -11.59
C ALA A 154 -3.44 -5.62 -10.46
N SER A 155 -2.91 -4.43 -10.76
CA SER A 155 -2.84 -3.34 -9.80
C SER A 155 -4.22 -2.89 -9.33
N VAL A 156 -5.20 -2.75 -10.20
CA VAL A 156 -6.56 -2.39 -9.78
C VAL A 156 -7.17 -3.47 -8.88
N PHE A 157 -6.98 -4.75 -9.18
CA PHE A 157 -7.43 -5.84 -8.29
C PHE A 157 -6.69 -5.87 -6.96
N LEU A 158 -5.41 -5.50 -6.94
CA LEU A 158 -4.67 -5.33 -5.70
C LEU A 158 -5.31 -4.21 -4.86
N GLU A 159 -5.30 -2.99 -5.40
CA GLU A 159 -5.74 -1.75 -4.74
C GLU A 159 -7.20 -1.76 -4.32
N SER A 160 -8.09 -2.22 -5.21
CA SER A 160 -9.53 -2.04 -5.07
C SER A 160 -10.27 -3.28 -4.58
N PHE A 161 -9.59 -4.41 -4.41
CA PHE A 161 -10.21 -5.66 -3.96
C PHE A 161 -9.40 -6.40 -2.89
N LEU A 162 -8.14 -6.75 -3.16
CA LEU A 162 -7.36 -7.58 -2.25
C LEU A 162 -7.10 -6.91 -0.89
N PHE A 163 -6.80 -5.61 -0.87
CA PHE A 163 -6.63 -4.85 0.38
C PHE A 163 -7.89 -4.84 1.26
N TYR A 164 -9.09 -4.83 0.66
CA TYR A 164 -10.35 -4.75 1.39
C TYR A 164 -10.66 -6.00 2.22
N SER A 165 -10.03 -7.14 1.91
CA SER A 165 -10.07 -8.31 2.80
C SER A 165 -9.44 -8.04 4.16
N GLY A 166 -8.45 -7.15 4.24
CA GLY A 166 -7.84 -6.71 5.50
C GLY A 166 -8.51 -5.47 6.09
N PHE A 167 -8.93 -4.50 5.27
CA PHE A 167 -9.59 -3.27 5.75
C PHE A 167 -10.95 -3.52 6.42
N TRP A 168 -11.57 -4.68 6.20
CA TRP A 168 -12.80 -5.04 6.91
C TRP A 168 -12.63 -5.02 8.44
N LEU A 169 -11.51 -5.50 8.97
CA LEU A 169 -11.31 -5.66 10.42
C LEU A 169 -11.20 -4.34 11.20
N PRO A 170 -10.35 -3.36 10.83
CA PRO A 170 -10.33 -2.07 11.51
C PRO A 170 -11.68 -1.34 11.39
N MET A 171 -12.40 -1.47 10.26
CA MET A 171 -13.74 -0.91 10.11
C MET A 171 -14.77 -1.60 11.02
N TYR A 172 -14.65 -2.92 11.19
CA TYR A 172 -15.45 -3.70 12.13
C TYR A 172 -15.26 -3.22 13.57
N PHE A 173 -14.02 -2.97 14.01
CA PHE A 173 -13.75 -2.44 15.36
C PHE A 173 -14.26 -1.01 15.52
N SER A 174 -14.00 -0.15 14.52
CA SER A 174 -14.48 1.24 14.51
C SER A 174 -16.01 1.33 14.70
N SER A 175 -16.78 0.44 14.04
CA SER A 175 -18.25 0.38 14.19
C SER A 175 -18.75 0.00 15.61
N ARG A 176 -17.85 -0.42 16.50
CA ARG A 176 -18.14 -0.82 17.89
C ARG A 176 -17.51 0.13 18.92
N GLY A 177 -16.98 1.27 18.46
CA GLY A 177 -16.25 2.20 19.33
C GLY A 177 -14.98 1.59 19.91
N LYS A 178 -14.32 0.72 19.14
CA LYS A 178 -13.05 0.08 19.46
C LYS A 178 -12.00 0.41 18.41
#